data_AF-A0A661SZS4-F1
#
_entry.id   AF-A0A661SZS4-F1
#
_cell.length_a   1.000
_cell.length_b   1.000
_cell.length_c   1.000
_cell.angle_alpha   90.00
_cell.angle_beta   90.00
_cell.angle_gamma   90.00
#
_symmetry.space_group_name_H-M   'P 1'
#
loop_
_entity.id
_entity.type
_entity.pdbx_description
1 polymer ?
#
loop_
_entity_poly.entity_id
_entity_poly.type
_entity_poly.pdbx_seq_one_letter_code
_entity_poly.pdbx_strand_id
1 'polypeptide(L)'
;MVRLELDDKSVRLELEALIKRYLNPRPLMKAIGQVVRTSVLKNFEHEGRPGWQKGHKKAGQTLTDSGHLKNSIAIAAGKDSVAIGTNVIYAGTHQFGAEQGYYGTHIVRVPAHKRRSKNDNTYNVRTHTKKQ
;
A
#
# COMPACT_ATOMS: atom_id res chain seq x y z
N MET A 1 -33.29 43.56 -44.90
CA MET A 1 -32.22 43.69 -43.88
C MET A 1 -32.60 42.78 -42.73
N VAL A 2 -31.89 41.67 -42.53
CA VAL A 2 -32.21 40.68 -41.48
C VAL A 2 -31.32 40.96 -40.27
N ARG A 3 -31.93 41.18 -39.11
CA ARG A 3 -31.23 41.31 -37.82
C ARG A 3 -31.33 39.95 -37.12
N LEU A 4 -30.18 39.35 -36.84
CA LEU A 4 -30.09 38.14 -36.05
C LEU A 4 -29.74 38.53 -34.61
N GLU A 5 -30.57 38.13 -33.65
CA GLU A 5 -30.23 38.18 -32.23
C GLU A 5 -29.76 36.79 -31.80
N LEU A 6 -28.54 36.74 -31.26
CA LEU A 6 -27.89 35.51 -30.81
C LEU A 6 -28.02 35.45 -29.28
N ASP A 7 -28.80 34.48 -28.75
CA ASP A 7 -28.85 34.19 -27.32
C ASP A 7 -27.75 33.21 -26.95
N ASP A 8 -26.61 33.73 -26.50
CA ASP A 8 -25.40 32.99 -26.18
C ASP A 8 -25.17 32.82 -24.66
N LYS A 9 -26.16 33.20 -23.83
CA LYS A 9 -26.03 33.16 -22.36
C LYS A 9 -25.75 31.75 -21.83
N SER A 10 -26.46 30.75 -22.34
CA SER A 10 -26.28 29.34 -21.93
C SER A 10 -24.89 28.83 -22.28
N VAL A 11 -24.42 29.12 -23.50
CA VAL A 11 -23.09 28.73 -23.99
C VAL A 11 -21.99 29.37 -23.15
N ARG A 12 -22.12 30.66 -22.80
CA ARG A 12 -21.16 31.35 -21.93
C ARG A 12 -21.10 30.75 -20.52
N LEU A 13 -22.26 30.43 -19.94
CA LEU A 13 -22.33 29.80 -18.60
C LEU A 13 -21.65 28.43 -18.58
N GLU A 14 -21.88 27.61 -19.61
CA GLU A 14 -21.22 26.30 -19.72
C GLU A 14 -19.71 26.44 -19.93
N LEU A 15 -19.27 27.38 -20.77
CA LEU A 15 -17.85 27.62 -21.03
C LEU A 15 -17.13 28.13 -19.77
N GLU A 16 -17.74 29.03 -19.00
CA GLU A 16 -17.20 29.47 -17.72
C GLU A 16 -17.09 28.32 -16.71
N ALA A 17 -18.10 27.45 -16.65
CA ALA A 17 -18.07 26.27 -15.79
C ALA A 17 -16.95 25.31 -16.19
N LEU A 18 -16.73 25.11 -17.50
CA LEU A 18 -15.63 24.31 -18.03
C LEU A 18 -14.27 24.90 -17.66
N ILE A 19 -14.09 26.20 -17.88
CA ILE A 19 -12.86 26.93 -17.54
C ILE A 19 -12.58 26.82 -16.03
N LYS A 20 -13.58 27.02 -15.17
CA LYS A 20 -13.43 26.88 -13.71
C LYS A 20 -12.95 25.49 -13.30
N ARG A 21 -13.49 24.43 -13.92
CA ARG A 21 -13.05 23.03 -13.67
C ARG A 21 -11.65 22.76 -14.18
N TYR A 22 -11.30 23.30 -15.34
CA TYR A 22 -9.96 23.19 -15.91
C TYR A 22 -8.91 23.93 -15.07
N LEU A 23 -9.25 25.11 -14.55
CA LEU A 23 -8.35 25.91 -13.70
C LEU A 23 -8.16 25.32 -12.30
N ASN A 24 -9.15 24.57 -11.79
CA ASN A 24 -9.04 23.90 -10.50
C ASN A 24 -9.25 22.38 -10.63
N PRO A 25 -8.23 21.63 -11.09
CA PRO A 25 -8.27 20.18 -11.19
C PRO A 25 -8.20 19.45 -9.82
N ARG A 26 -7.96 20.16 -8.71
CA ARG A 26 -7.81 19.55 -7.37
C ARG A 26 -8.99 18.65 -6.94
N PRO A 27 -10.27 19.00 -7.19
CA PRO A 27 -11.39 18.12 -6.86
C PRO A 27 -11.33 16.80 -7.64
N LEU A 28 -10.96 16.84 -8.92
CA LEU A 28 -10.76 15.64 -9.74
C LEU A 28 -9.60 14.80 -9.20
N MET A 29 -8.45 15.42 -8.93
CA MET A 29 -7.29 14.74 -8.35
C MET A 29 -7.62 14.09 -7.00
N LYS A 30 -8.40 14.77 -6.15
CA LYS A 30 -8.89 14.19 -4.89
C LYS A 30 -9.76 12.95 -5.13
N ALA A 31 -10.67 13.01 -6.10
CA ALA A 31 -11.51 11.87 -6.46
C ALA A 31 -10.68 10.67 -6.96
N ILE A 32 -9.72 10.92 -7.86
CA ILE A 32 -8.77 9.89 -8.34
C ILE A 32 -8.02 9.28 -7.16
N GLY A 33 -7.50 10.09 -6.25
CA GLY A 33 -6.80 9.61 -5.07
C GLY A 33 -7.66 8.74 -4.15
N GLN A 34 -8.94 9.09 -3.97
CA GLN A 34 -9.86 8.25 -3.21
C GLN A 34 -10.10 6.89 -3.86
N VAL A 35 -10.20 6.84 -5.19
CA VAL A 35 -10.34 5.57 -5.94
C VAL A 35 -9.12 4.69 -5.71
N VAL A 36 -7.92 5.24 -5.84
CA VAL A 36 -6.68 4.47 -5.66
C VAL A 36 -6.52 4.03 -4.20
N ARG A 37 -6.79 4.90 -3.22
CA ARG A 37 -6.78 4.51 -1.80
C ARG A 37 -7.77 3.40 -1.51
N THR A 38 -8.98 3.47 -2.06
CA THR A 38 -9.98 2.40 -1.91
C THR A 38 -9.47 1.09 -2.50
N SER A 39 -8.79 1.14 -3.64
CA SER A 39 -8.16 -0.04 -4.25
C SER A 39 -7.11 -0.65 -3.31
N VAL A 40 -6.25 0.17 -2.69
CA VAL A 40 -5.25 -0.27 -1.71
C VAL A 40 -5.93 -0.93 -0.50
N LEU A 41 -6.98 -0.33 0.05
CA LEU A 41 -7.71 -0.89 1.20
C LEU A 41 -8.35 -2.24 0.87
N LYS A 42 -8.92 -2.38 -0.33
CA LYS A 42 -9.45 -3.66 -0.84
C LYS A 42 -8.35 -4.71 -1.00
N ASN A 43 -7.16 -4.31 -1.43
CA ASN A 43 -6.02 -5.24 -1.49
C ASN A 43 -5.63 -5.76 -0.10
N PHE A 44 -5.69 -4.93 0.95
CA PHE A 44 -5.50 -5.41 2.32
C PHE A 44 -6.60 -6.39 2.77
N GLU A 45 -7.86 -6.14 2.39
CA GLU A 45 -9.00 -7.00 2.73
C GLU A 45 -8.96 -8.36 2.03
N HIS A 46 -8.52 -8.38 0.78
CA HIS A 46 -8.37 -9.60 -0.02
C HIS A 46 -7.01 -10.27 0.13
N GLU A 47 -6.13 -9.77 1.02
CA GLU A 47 -4.78 -10.28 1.23
C GLU A 47 -3.92 -10.29 -0.05
N GLY A 48 -4.12 -9.29 -0.91
CA GLY A 48 -3.38 -9.08 -2.15
C GLY A 48 -4.18 -9.32 -3.43
N ARG A 49 -3.55 -9.00 -4.57
CA ARG A 49 -4.10 -9.22 -5.92
C ARG A 49 -2.98 -9.37 -6.97
N PRO A 50 -2.53 -10.60 -7.29
CA PRO A 50 -2.98 -11.89 -6.77
C PRO A 50 -2.70 -12.04 -5.26
N GLY A 51 -3.46 -12.92 -4.60
CA GLY A 51 -3.35 -13.13 -3.15
C GLY A 51 -1.94 -13.55 -2.73
N TRP A 52 -1.49 -13.06 -1.58
CA TRP A 52 -0.16 -13.36 -1.06
C TRP A 52 -0.08 -14.82 -0.60
N GLN A 53 1.13 -15.38 -0.64
CA GLN A 53 1.38 -16.67 -0.02
C GLN A 53 1.07 -16.58 1.47
N LYS A 54 0.23 -17.49 1.97
CA LYS A 54 -0.15 -17.52 3.38
C LYS A 54 1.09 -17.67 4.26
N GLY A 55 1.21 -16.80 5.25
CA GLY A 55 2.31 -16.84 6.20
C GLY A 55 2.23 -18.06 7.14
N HIS A 56 3.27 -18.24 7.96
CA HIS A 56 3.35 -19.34 8.92
C HIS A 56 2.33 -19.26 10.07
N LYS A 57 1.75 -18.08 10.31
CA LYS A 57 0.66 -17.92 11.29
C LYS A 57 -0.60 -18.58 10.73
N LYS A 58 -1.06 -19.65 11.39
CA LYS A 58 -2.26 -20.43 10.97
C LYS A 58 -3.58 -19.69 11.20
N ALA A 59 -3.58 -18.60 11.97
CA ALA A 59 -4.75 -17.82 12.31
C ALA A 59 -4.47 -16.32 12.09
N GLY A 60 -5.48 -15.60 11.61
CA GLY A 60 -5.42 -14.16 11.29
C GLY A 60 -5.29 -13.87 9.79
N GLN A 61 -5.17 -12.59 9.45
CA GLN A 61 -4.92 -12.13 8.08
C GLN A 61 -3.41 -12.09 7.80
N THR A 62 -2.99 -12.51 6.61
CA THR A 62 -1.58 -12.52 6.19
C THR A 62 -1.03 -11.12 6.04
N LEU A 63 -1.82 -10.19 5.49
CA LEU A 63 -1.39 -8.82 5.16
C LEU A 63 -1.73 -7.80 6.27
N THR A 64 -2.42 -8.22 7.32
CA THR A 64 -2.92 -7.35 8.40
C THR A 64 -2.68 -7.99 9.76
N ASP A 65 -1.79 -7.41 10.55
CA ASP A 65 -1.60 -7.76 11.96
C ASP A 65 -2.41 -6.82 12.87
N SER A 66 -1.97 -5.56 13.02
CA SER A 66 -2.69 -4.51 13.77
C SER A 66 -3.51 -3.55 12.92
N GLY A 67 -3.34 -3.59 11.59
CA GLY A 67 -3.96 -2.63 10.66
C GLY A 67 -3.32 -1.24 10.63
N HIS A 68 -2.24 -1.00 11.38
CA HIS A 68 -1.59 0.33 11.43
C HIS A 68 -1.16 0.84 10.05
N LEU A 69 -0.50 0.00 9.25
CA LEU A 69 -0.12 0.34 7.88
C LEU A 69 -1.34 0.66 7.01
N LYS A 70 -2.36 -0.21 6.99
CA LYS A 70 -3.61 -0.03 6.23
C LYS A 70 -4.26 1.33 6.56
N ASN A 71 -4.35 1.66 7.84
CA ASN A 71 -5.03 2.87 8.31
C ASN A 71 -4.22 4.16 8.08
N SER A 72 -2.89 4.05 8.00
CA SER A 72 -1.98 5.18 7.78
C SER A 72 -1.89 5.67 6.33
N ILE A 73 -2.53 4.97 5.37
CA ILE A 73 -2.48 5.35 3.95
C ILE A 73 -3.22 6.67 3.72
N ALA A 74 -2.45 7.68 3.31
CA ALA A 74 -2.91 9.03 3.03
C ALA A 74 -2.78 9.39 1.55
N ILE A 75 -3.57 10.37 1.13
CA ILE A 75 -3.59 10.92 -0.24
C ILE A 75 -3.17 12.38 -0.16
N ALA A 76 -2.29 12.82 -1.04
CA ALA A 76 -2.00 14.21 -1.32
C ALA A 76 -2.35 14.53 -2.78
N ALA A 77 -3.32 15.43 -2.97
CA ALA A 77 -3.77 15.85 -4.31
C ALA A 77 -3.04 17.14 -4.73
N GLY A 78 -2.25 17.05 -5.78
CA GLY A 78 -1.56 18.17 -6.43
C GLY A 78 -2.43 18.86 -7.49
N LYS A 79 -1.78 19.66 -8.34
CA LYS A 79 -2.44 20.34 -9.47
C LYS A 79 -2.72 19.37 -10.62
N ASP A 80 -1.77 18.50 -10.93
CA ASP A 80 -1.77 17.60 -12.09
C ASP A 80 -1.50 16.14 -11.71
N SER A 81 -1.27 15.90 -10.43
CA SER A 81 -0.79 14.63 -9.90
C SER A 81 -1.42 14.30 -8.56
N VAL A 82 -1.41 13.03 -8.21
CA VAL A 82 -1.87 12.51 -6.93
C VAL A 82 -0.76 11.65 -6.34
N ALA A 83 -0.35 11.94 -5.12
CA ALA A 83 0.58 11.13 -4.36
C ALA A 83 -0.18 10.32 -3.29
N ILE A 84 0.23 9.07 -3.10
CA ILE A 84 -0.35 8.15 -2.11
C ILE A 84 0.80 7.50 -1.36
N GLY A 85 0.70 7.45 -0.04
CA GLY A 85 1.76 6.91 0.78
C GLY A 85 1.40 6.83 2.25
N THR A 86 2.41 6.60 3.07
CA THR A 86 2.31 6.45 4.51
C THR A 86 3.61 6.93 5.17
N ASN A 87 3.51 7.43 6.40
CA ASN A 87 4.65 7.79 7.23
C ASN A 87 5.13 6.64 8.12
N VAL A 88 4.59 5.43 7.94
CA VAL A 88 4.99 4.25 8.70
C VAL A 88 6.38 3.81 8.24
N ILE A 89 7.36 3.85 9.14
CA ILE A 89 8.78 3.58 8.84
C ILE A 89 8.99 2.21 8.19
N TYR A 90 8.29 1.17 8.68
CA TYR A 90 8.43 -0.19 8.14
C TYR A 90 7.70 -0.40 6.81
N ALA A 91 6.94 0.58 6.29
CA ALA A 91 6.15 0.42 5.08
C ALA A 91 7.01 0.08 3.85
N GLY A 92 8.17 0.74 3.71
CA GLY A 92 9.10 0.45 2.62
C GLY A 92 9.55 -1.00 2.63
N THR A 93 10.09 -1.46 3.76
CA THR A 93 10.52 -2.85 3.92
C THR A 93 9.38 -3.86 3.76
N HIS A 94 8.17 -3.50 4.19
CA HIS A 94 7.01 -4.36 4.04
C HIS A 94 6.61 -4.56 2.56
N GLN A 95 6.75 -3.52 1.72
CA GLN A 95 6.34 -3.59 0.30
C GLN A 95 7.45 -4.09 -0.61
N PHE A 96 8.69 -3.66 -0.37
CA PHE A 96 9.82 -3.92 -1.26
C PHE A 96 10.76 -5.00 -0.72
N GLY A 97 10.54 -5.46 0.51
CA GLY A 97 11.53 -6.23 1.25
C GLY A 97 12.67 -5.35 1.76
N ALA A 98 13.62 -5.98 2.44
CA ALA A 98 14.87 -5.35 2.81
C ALA A 98 16.03 -6.29 2.49
N GLU A 99 17.20 -5.70 2.27
CA GLU A 99 18.43 -6.46 2.04
C GLU A 99 18.78 -7.31 3.27
N GLN A 100 19.49 -8.41 3.03
CA GLN A 100 19.93 -9.29 4.10
C GLN A 100 20.84 -8.51 5.07
N GLY A 101 20.47 -8.50 6.35
CA GLY A 101 21.21 -7.77 7.38
C GLY A 101 20.82 -6.30 7.55
N TYR A 102 19.79 -5.79 6.83
CA TYR A 102 19.32 -4.40 6.96
C TYR A 102 18.94 -4.01 8.40
N TYR A 103 18.37 -4.95 9.17
CA TYR A 103 18.04 -4.75 10.58
C TYR A 103 19.15 -5.14 11.56
N GLY A 104 20.36 -5.42 11.04
CA GLY A 104 21.49 -5.91 11.80
C GLY A 104 21.46 -7.42 12.04
N THR A 105 22.62 -7.97 12.36
CA THR A 105 22.75 -9.38 12.78
C THR A 105 22.38 -9.49 14.25
N HIS A 106 21.30 -10.19 14.57
CA HIS A 106 20.95 -10.46 15.97
C HIS A 106 21.48 -11.83 16.39
N ILE A 107 22.17 -11.87 17.53
CA ILE A 107 22.61 -13.13 18.14
C ILE A 107 21.41 -13.72 18.88
N VAL A 108 20.79 -14.74 18.30
CA VAL A 108 19.66 -15.45 18.92
C VAL A 108 20.18 -16.68 19.67
N ARG A 109 19.80 -16.83 20.93
CA ARG A 109 20.03 -18.06 21.70
C ARG A 109 18.96 -19.07 21.31
N VAL A 110 19.36 -20.11 20.58
CA VAL A 110 18.48 -21.18 20.13
C VAL A 110 18.48 -22.28 21.19
N PRO A 111 17.33 -22.62 21.80
CA PRO A 111 17.23 -23.74 22.73
C PRO A 111 17.56 -25.07 22.08
N ALA A 112 17.87 -26.07 22.91
CA ALA A 112 18.07 -27.43 22.44
C ALA A 112 16.82 -27.95 21.72
N HIS A 113 16.98 -28.53 20.53
CA HIS A 113 15.89 -29.05 19.71
C HIS A 113 16.35 -30.25 18.88
N LYS A 114 15.39 -31.04 18.38
CA LYS A 114 15.66 -32.18 17.49
C LYS A 114 15.70 -31.71 16.04
N ARG A 115 16.72 -32.14 15.28
CA ARG A 115 16.81 -31.87 13.84
C ARG A 115 16.83 -33.19 13.06
N ARG A 116 16.07 -33.23 11.96
CA ARG A 116 16.05 -34.37 11.03
C ARG A 116 17.04 -34.11 9.90
N SER A 117 17.88 -35.09 9.60
CA SER A 117 18.79 -35.08 8.46
C SER A 117 18.09 -35.48 7.17
N LYS A 118 18.73 -35.22 6.03
CA LYS A 118 18.29 -35.70 4.70
C LYS A 118 18.24 -37.23 4.63
N ASN A 119 19.01 -37.93 5.48
CA ASN A 119 19.03 -39.39 5.58
C ASN A 119 18.10 -39.94 6.68
N ASP A 120 17.05 -39.20 7.04
CA ASP A 120 16.06 -39.57 8.05
C ASP A 120 16.56 -39.74 9.51
N ASN A 121 17.87 -39.64 9.75
CA ASN A 121 18.42 -39.68 11.09
C ASN A 121 18.06 -38.41 11.88
N THR A 122 17.60 -38.59 13.12
CA THR A 122 17.25 -37.51 14.04
C THR A 122 18.36 -37.33 15.07
N TYR A 123 18.87 -36.12 15.24
CA TYR A 123 19.89 -35.79 16.25
C TYR A 123 19.45 -34.64 17.15
N ASN A 124 19.89 -34.72 18.42
CA ASN A 124 19.66 -33.68 19.42
C ASN A 124 20.69 -32.55 19.23
N VAL A 125 20.22 -31.37 18.87
CA VAL A 125 21.04 -30.17 18.79
C VAL A 125 21.03 -29.49 20.15
N ARG A 126 22.22 -29.24 20.71
CA ARG A 126 22.37 -28.52 21.99
C ARG A 126 22.07 -27.03 21.82
N THR A 127 21.77 -26.37 22.93
CA THR A 127 21.62 -24.91 22.98
C THR A 127 22.86 -24.24 22.39
N HIS A 128 22.65 -23.35 21.42
CA HIS A 128 23.75 -22.63 20.76
C HIS A 128 23.28 -21.23 20.36
N THR A 129 24.24 -20.34 20.13
CA THR A 129 24.00 -19.01 19.59
C THR A 129 24.09 -19.05 18.07
N LYS A 130 23.07 -18.50 17.41
CA LYS A 130 23.02 -18.37 15.95
C LYS A 130 22.99 -16.90 15.58
N LYS A 131 23.85 -16.50 14.63
CA LYS A 131 23.75 -15.21 13.94
C LYS A 131 22.59 -15.28 12.95
N GLN A 132 21.58 -14.42 13.11
CA GLN A 132 20.48 -14.25 12.17
C GLN A 132 20.52 -12.88 11.52
#